data_AF-A0A4P6ZJK1-F1
#
_entry.id   AF-A0A4P6ZJK1-F1
#
_cell.length_a   1.000
_cell.length_b   1.000
_cell.length_c   1.000
_cell.angle_alpha   90.00
_cell.angle_beta   90.00
_cell.angle_gamma   90.00
#
_symmetry.space_group_name_H-M   'P 1'
#
loop_
_entity.id
_entity.type
_entity.pdbx_description
1 polymer ?
#
loop_
_entity_poly.entity_id
_entity_poly.type
_entity_poly.pdbx_seq_one_letter_code
_entity_poly.pdbx_strand_id
1 'polypeptide(L)'
;MRIIILQGMPNRGKTSTLGLVWSVLTINGGISTNRQPLGGDPNDFSDIVIINNQRVAFYTMGDYSNYLANAIHDYANQGCDVLVCALSIDNAKVRANNAINQFNNTRRDKTIESVHLTEQQANDIDAQWILNLV
;
A
#
# COMPACT_ATOMS: atom_id res chain seq x y z
N MET A 1 -13.47 6.68 1.57
CA MET A 1 -12.12 6.15 1.40
C MET A 1 -11.42 6.79 0.20
N ARG A 2 -10.17 7.24 0.36
CA ARG A 2 -9.22 7.59 -0.71
C ARG A 2 -8.18 6.48 -0.85
N ILE A 3 -7.64 6.26 -2.04
CA ILE A 3 -6.65 5.21 -2.29
C ILE A 3 -5.31 5.82 -2.72
N ILE A 4 -4.23 5.44 -2.05
CA ILE A 4 -2.84 5.77 -2.41
C ILE A 4 -2.20 4.48 -2.94
N ILE A 5 -1.75 4.50 -4.18
CA ILE A 5 -1.18 3.33 -4.87
C ILE A 5 0.30 3.56 -5.14
N LEU A 6 1.13 2.62 -4.68
CA LEU A 6 2.49 2.46 -5.14
C LEU A 6 2.52 1.35 -6.19
N GLN A 7 2.75 1.71 -7.45
CA GLN A 7 2.69 0.76 -8.57
C GLN A 7 4.07 0.53 -9.20
N GLY A 8 4.32 -0.66 -9.75
CA GLY A 8 5.60 -0.97 -10.39
C GLY A 8 5.81 -2.45 -10.64
N MET A 9 6.86 -2.81 -11.37
CA MET A 9 7.15 -4.22 -11.68
C MET A 9 7.23 -5.09 -10.41
N PRO A 10 6.88 -6.39 -10.48
CA PRO A 10 7.08 -7.33 -9.38
C PRO A 10 8.51 -7.29 -8.84
N ASN A 11 8.70 -7.58 -7.55
CA ASN A 11 10.01 -7.67 -6.90
C ASN A 11 10.87 -6.39 -6.98
N ARG A 12 10.25 -5.21 -6.81
CA ARG A 12 10.90 -3.89 -6.79
C ARG A 12 10.75 -3.11 -5.48
N GLY A 13 10.59 -3.81 -4.35
CA GLY A 13 10.55 -3.15 -3.03
C GLY A 13 9.23 -2.46 -2.64
N LYS A 14 8.11 -2.73 -3.34
CA LYS A 14 6.78 -2.16 -2.99
C LYS A 14 6.32 -2.58 -1.59
N THR A 15 6.33 -3.89 -1.30
CA THR A 15 5.96 -4.44 0.02
C THR A 15 6.85 -3.86 1.12
N SER A 16 8.16 -3.79 0.89
CA SER A 16 9.11 -3.16 1.81
C SER A 16 8.79 -1.69 2.07
N THR A 17 8.48 -0.93 1.02
CA THR A 17 8.09 0.49 1.14
C THR A 17 6.83 0.67 1.98
N LEU A 18 5.79 -0.12 1.72
CA LEU A 18 4.55 -0.06 2.51
C LEU A 18 4.79 -0.50 3.96
N GLY A 19 5.69 -1.46 4.20
CA GLY A 19 6.15 -1.83 5.53
C GLY A 19 6.83 -0.67 6.28
N LEU A 20 7.63 0.15 5.59
CA LEU A 20 8.23 1.36 6.17
C LEU A 20 7.16 2.37 6.56
N VAL A 21 6.19 2.64 5.68
CA VAL A 21 5.07 3.57 5.98
C VAL A 21 4.30 3.08 7.20
N TRP A 22 3.94 1.80 7.25
CA TRP A 22 3.25 1.19 8.39
C TRP A 22 4.07 1.34 9.69
N SER A 23 5.37 1.05 9.64
CA SER A 23 6.28 1.18 10.77
C SER A 23 6.35 2.62 11.28
N VAL A 24 6.48 3.60 10.39
CA VAL A 24 6.51 5.02 10.77
C VAL A 24 5.20 5.47 11.42
N LEU A 25 4.05 5.10 10.85
CA LEU A 25 2.76 5.45 11.44
C LEU A 25 2.58 4.85 12.84
N THR A 26 2.97 3.59 13.03
CA THR A 26 2.85 2.91 14.33
C THR A 26 3.81 3.46 15.37
N ILE A 27 5.07 3.74 15.00
CA ILE A 27 6.05 4.41 15.87
C ILE A 27 5.55 5.79 16.30
N ASN A 28 4.85 6.51 15.41
CA ASN A 28 4.30 7.84 15.69
C ASN A 28 2.92 7.81 16.39
N GLY A 29 2.63 6.75 17.14
CA GLY A 29 1.43 6.63 17.98
C GLY A 29 0.19 6.07 17.26
N GLY A 30 0.34 5.62 16.01
CA GLY A 30 -0.69 4.86 15.31
C GLY A 30 -0.91 3.49 15.95
N ILE A 31 -2.17 3.10 16.08
CA ILE A 31 -2.56 1.82 16.69
C ILE A 31 -2.89 0.83 15.57
N SER A 32 -2.03 -0.18 15.39
CA SER A 32 -2.33 -1.35 14.56
C SER A 32 -3.51 -2.11 15.16
N THR A 33 -4.55 -2.33 14.37
CA THR A 33 -5.78 -2.96 14.87
C THR A 33 -5.79 -4.46 14.68
N ASN A 34 -5.23 -4.96 13.58
CA ASN A 34 -5.18 -6.39 13.29
C ASN A 34 -4.25 -6.70 12.11
N ARG A 35 -2.93 -6.66 12.33
CA ARG A 35 -1.98 -7.03 11.28
C ARG A 35 -2.07 -8.52 10.97
N GLN A 36 -2.41 -8.84 9.73
CA GLN A 36 -2.57 -10.20 9.23
C GLN A 36 -1.62 -10.47 8.06
N PRO A 37 -0.95 -11.63 8.01
CA PRO A 37 -0.16 -12.02 6.85
C PRO A 37 -1.07 -12.24 5.64
N LEU A 38 -0.54 -12.00 4.44
CA LEU A 38 -1.24 -12.23 3.17
C LEU A 38 -0.45 -13.24 2.31
N GLY A 39 -1.15 -14.23 1.77
CA GLY A 39 -0.55 -15.18 0.84
C GLY A 39 0.56 -16.03 1.49
N GLY A 40 1.65 -16.25 0.75
CA GLY A 40 2.77 -17.10 1.18
C GLY A 40 4.09 -16.35 1.43
N ASP A 41 4.17 -15.05 1.14
CA ASP A 41 5.34 -14.23 1.46
C ASP A 41 5.20 -13.71 2.91
N PRO A 42 6.15 -13.97 3.82
CA PRO A 42 6.07 -13.50 5.19
C PRO A 42 6.09 -11.97 5.34
N ASN A 43 6.52 -11.24 4.30
CA ASN A 43 6.52 -9.79 4.28
C ASN A 43 5.20 -9.21 3.79
N ASP A 44 4.36 -10.00 3.12
CA ASP A 44 3.07 -9.53 2.66
C ASP A 44 2.06 -9.51 3.80
N PHE A 45 1.38 -8.38 3.96
CA PHE A 45 0.45 -8.18 5.05
C PHE A 45 -0.70 -7.24 4.70
N SER A 46 -1.70 -7.30 5.55
CA SER A 46 -2.81 -6.37 5.60
C SER A 46 -3.01 -5.89 7.04
N ASP A 47 -3.41 -4.65 7.22
CA ASP A 47 -3.71 -4.09 8.55
C ASP A 47 -4.57 -2.83 8.40
N ILE A 48 -5.16 -2.37 9.50
CA ILE A 48 -5.69 -1.02 9.65
C ILE A 48 -4.95 -0.36 10.80
N VAL A 49 -4.31 0.76 10.54
CA VAL A 49 -3.69 1.62 11.55
C VAL A 49 -4.63 2.78 11.84
N ILE A 50 -4.95 3.01 13.12
CA ILE A 50 -5.72 4.18 13.56
C ILE A 50 -4.74 5.23 14.07
N ILE A 51 -4.72 6.40 13.42
CA ILE A 51 -3.86 7.53 13.81
C ILE A 51 -4.64 8.83 13.66
N ASN A 52 -4.60 9.73 14.66
CA ASN A 52 -5.33 11.01 14.64
C ASN A 52 -6.82 10.89 14.26
N ASN A 53 -7.49 9.83 14.75
CA ASN A 53 -8.89 9.51 14.44
C ASN A 53 -9.16 9.17 12.94
N GLN A 54 -8.11 8.92 12.16
CA GLN A 54 -8.15 8.46 10.77
C GLN A 54 -7.83 6.96 10.72
N ARG A 55 -8.56 6.20 9.91
CA ARG A 55 -8.39 4.76 9.68
C ARG A 55 -7.62 4.53 8.38
N VAL A 56 -6.36 4.14 8.48
CA VAL A 56 -5.45 3.91 7.35
C VAL A 56 -5.26 2.40 7.14
N ALA A 57 -5.88 1.87 6.09
CA ALA A 57 -5.72 0.48 5.68
C ALA A 57 -4.44 0.28 4.87
N PHE A 58 -3.80 -0.87 5.07
CA PHE A 58 -2.64 -1.34 4.32
C PHE A 58 -2.97 -2.66 3.63
N TYR A 59 -2.57 -2.78 2.36
CA TYR A 59 -2.65 -4.03 1.62
C TYR A 59 -1.46 -4.16 0.66
N THR A 60 -0.49 -5.01 0.99
CA THR A 60 0.79 -5.07 0.25
C THR A 60 0.77 -6.02 -0.95
N MET A 61 -0.15 -6.98 -0.99
CA MET A 61 -0.20 -8.03 -2.02
C MET A 61 -0.80 -7.51 -3.34
N GLY A 62 -0.01 -6.72 -4.08
CA GLY A 62 -0.45 -6.01 -5.28
C GLY A 62 -0.51 -6.83 -6.58
N ASP A 63 -0.08 -8.09 -6.55
CA ASP A 63 0.03 -8.93 -7.75
C ASP A 63 -1.30 -9.57 -8.18
N TYR A 64 -2.21 -9.77 -7.23
CA TYR A 64 -3.41 -10.56 -7.41
C TYR A 64 -4.64 -9.68 -7.59
N SER A 65 -4.95 -9.38 -8.86
CA SER A 65 -6.00 -8.41 -9.23
C SER A 65 -7.37 -8.64 -8.58
N ASN A 66 -7.82 -9.89 -8.42
CA ASN A 66 -9.13 -10.18 -7.81
C ASN A 66 -9.10 -9.92 -6.30
N TYR A 67 -7.99 -10.26 -5.64
CA TYR A 67 -7.84 -10.14 -4.20
C TYR A 67 -7.71 -8.67 -3.79
N LEU A 68 -6.92 -7.88 -4.53
CA LEU A 68 -6.84 -6.43 -4.30
C LEU A 68 -8.20 -5.75 -4.53
N ALA A 69 -8.95 -6.15 -5.56
CA ALA A 69 -10.29 -5.61 -5.80
C ALA A 69 -11.24 -5.88 -4.61
N ASN A 70 -11.24 -7.10 -4.08
CA ASN A 70 -12.06 -7.45 -2.91
C ASN A 70 -11.62 -6.67 -1.67
N ALA A 71 -10.31 -6.59 -1.41
CA ALA A 71 -9.76 -5.86 -0.27
C ALA A 71 -10.17 -4.37 -0.30
N ILE A 72 -10.17 -3.73 -1.47
CA ILE A 72 -10.65 -2.34 -1.62
C ILE A 72 -12.09 -2.21 -1.12
N HIS A 73 -13.00 -3.09 -1.54
CA HIS A 73 -14.38 -3.04 -1.09
C HIS A 73 -14.52 -3.37 0.41
N ASP A 74 -13.76 -4.33 0.91
CA ASP A 74 -13.76 -4.70 2.33
C ASP A 74 -13.31 -3.55 3.23
N TYR A 75 -12.25 -2.81 2.86
CA TYR A 75 -11.79 -1.65 3.63
C TYR A 75 -12.73 -0.45 3.53
N ALA A 76 -13.37 -0.25 2.38
CA ALA A 76 -14.42 0.76 2.24
C ALA A 76 -15.61 0.45 3.16
N ASN A 77 -16.06 -0.81 3.21
CA ASN A 77 -17.15 -1.25 4.07
C ASN A 77 -16.81 -1.18 5.57
N GLN A 78 -15.53 -1.36 5.93
CA GLN A 78 -15.03 -1.16 7.29
C GLN A 78 -14.84 0.31 7.69
N GLY A 79 -15.26 1.25 6.82
CA GLY A 79 -15.20 2.68 7.09
C GLY A 79 -13.77 3.23 7.12
N CYS A 80 -12.84 2.68 6.33
CA CYS A 80 -11.49 3.23 6.24
C CYS A 80 -11.48 4.56 5.47
N ASP A 81 -10.67 5.51 5.95
CA ASP A 81 -10.53 6.82 5.34
C ASP A 81 -9.54 6.77 4.18
N VAL A 82 -8.44 6.03 4.37
CA VAL A 82 -7.34 5.89 3.42
C VAL A 82 -7.01 4.41 3.24
N LEU A 83 -6.79 3.96 2.01
CA LEU A 83 -6.15 2.69 1.70
C LEU A 83 -4.80 2.96 1.02
N VAL A 84 -3.73 2.45 1.60
CA VAL A 84 -2.40 2.39 1.00
C VAL A 84 -2.19 0.98 0.45
N CYS A 85 -2.01 0.85 -0.87
CA CYS A 85 -1.82 -0.46 -1.49
C CYS A 85 -0.72 -0.49 -2.54
N ALA A 86 -0.17 -1.69 -2.74
CA ALA A 86 0.71 -1.96 -3.87
C ALA A 86 -0.11 -2.41 -5.09
N LEU A 87 0.43 -2.16 -6.29
CA LEU A 87 -0.11 -2.69 -7.54
C LEU A 87 1.04 -3.10 -8.47
N SER A 88 1.08 -4.35 -8.94
CA SER A 88 2.03 -4.67 -10.01
C SER A 88 1.49 -4.37 -11.39
N ILE A 89 2.41 -4.04 -12.30
CA ILE A 89 2.11 -3.58 -13.67
C ILE A 89 2.62 -4.56 -14.74
N ASP A 90 2.99 -5.78 -14.33
CA ASP A 90 3.40 -6.88 -15.23
C ASP A 90 2.25 -7.39 -16.11
N ASN A 91 1.01 -7.07 -15.75
CA ASN A 91 -0.18 -7.27 -16.56
C ASN A 91 -1.25 -6.21 -16.24
N ALA A 92 -2.37 -6.22 -16.95
CA ALA A 92 -3.36 -5.14 -16.91
C ALA A 92 -4.08 -4.94 -15.56
N LYS A 93 -4.09 -5.93 -14.66
CA LYS A 93 -4.82 -5.92 -13.37
C LYS A 93 -6.25 -5.34 -13.46
N VAL A 94 -7.02 -5.78 -14.46
CA VAL A 94 -8.31 -5.17 -14.84
C VAL A 94 -9.26 -5.01 -13.66
N ARG A 95 -9.42 -6.03 -12.80
CA ARG A 95 -10.36 -5.95 -11.67
C ARG A 95 -9.91 -4.98 -10.59
N ALA A 96 -8.61 -4.96 -10.28
CA ALA A 96 -8.07 -4.04 -9.29
C ALA A 96 -8.22 -2.60 -9.79
N ASN A 97 -7.87 -2.33 -11.04
CA ASN A 97 -8.03 -1.01 -11.64
C ASN A 97 -9.50 -0.57 -11.69
N ASN A 98 -10.43 -1.46 -12.03
CA ASN A 98 -11.86 -1.14 -11.99
C ASN A 98 -12.34 -0.78 -10.58
N ALA A 99 -11.88 -1.49 -9.54
CA ALA A 99 -12.21 -1.17 -8.16
C ALA A 99 -11.57 0.15 -7.70
N ILE A 100 -10.29 0.37 -8.00
CA ILE A 100 -9.56 1.61 -7.67
C ILE A 100 -10.28 2.83 -8.27
N ASN A 101 -10.72 2.73 -9.52
CA ASN A 101 -11.32 3.85 -10.25
C ASN A 101 -12.71 4.25 -9.73
N GLN A 102 -13.30 3.50 -8.79
CA GLN A 102 -14.53 3.89 -8.10
C GLN A 102 -14.28 4.87 -6.94
N PHE A 103 -13.01 5.10 -6.58
CA PHE A 103 -12.61 5.98 -5.48
C PHE A 103 -11.64 7.06 -5.97
N ASN A 104 -11.57 8.17 -5.23
CA ASN A 104 -10.49 9.14 -5.40
C ASN A 104 -9.16 8.42 -5.16
N ASN A 105 -8.28 8.45 -6.16
CA ASN A 105 -7.02 7.74 -6.10
C ASN A 105 -5.82 8.59 -6.55
N THR A 106 -4.67 8.30 -5.95
CA THR A 106 -3.37 8.88 -6.31
C THR A 106 -2.40 7.75 -6.52
N ARG A 107 -1.68 7.79 -7.65
CA ARG A 107 -0.75 6.73 -8.06
C ARG A 107 0.66 7.29 -8.13
N ARG A 108 1.63 6.48 -7.75
CA ARG A 108 3.05 6.76 -7.97
C ARG A 108 3.74 5.50 -8.46
N ASP A 109 4.56 5.66 -9.49
CA ASP A 109 5.46 4.61 -9.92
C ASP A 109 6.59 4.43 -8.90
N LYS A 110 6.90 3.18 -8.59
CA LYS A 110 7.95 2.80 -7.66
C LYS A 110 9.28 3.33 -8.18
N THR A 111 9.98 4.07 -7.33
CA THR A 111 11.35 4.49 -7.59
C THR A 111 12.24 3.24 -7.61
N ILE A 112 13.00 3.04 -8.68
CA ILE A 112 13.90 1.88 -8.83
C ILE A 112 15.33 2.31 -8.50
N GLU A 113 16.06 1.43 -7.84
CA GLU A 113 17.48 1.57 -7.54
C GLU A 113 18.32 1.86 -8.80
N SER A 114 19.43 2.57 -8.62
CA SER A 114 20.38 2.91 -9.69
C SER A 114 21.80 3.00 -9.14
N VAL A 115 22.77 3.30 -10.01
CA VAL A 115 24.18 3.54 -9.61
C VAL A 115 24.30 4.64 -8.53
N HIS A 116 23.33 5.56 -8.47
CA HIS A 116 23.34 6.70 -7.53
C HIS A 116 22.26 6.61 -6.45
N LEU A 117 21.48 5.52 -6.40
CA LEU A 117 20.36 5.39 -5.49
C LEU A 117 20.23 3.93 -5.04
N THR A 118 20.43 3.68 -3.74
CA THR A 118 20.22 2.33 -3.19
C THR A 118 18.74 1.99 -3.13
N GLU A 119 18.41 0.69 -3.07
CA GLU A 119 17.02 0.24 -2.89
C GLU A 119 16.39 0.85 -1.62
N GLN A 120 17.14 0.91 -0.52
CA GLN A 120 16.67 1.52 0.72
C GLN A 120 16.31 3.00 0.52
N GLN A 121 17.19 3.79 -0.13
CA GLN A 121 16.91 5.20 -0.41
C GLN A 121 15.69 5.36 -1.33
N ALA A 122 15.54 4.49 -2.33
CA ALA A 122 14.38 4.50 -3.21
C ALA A 122 13.08 4.19 -2.43
N ASN A 123 13.11 3.24 -1.51
CA ASN A 123 11.99 2.91 -0.64
C ASN A 123 11.67 4.04 0.34
N ASP A 124 12.68 4.70 0.93
CA ASP A 124 12.50 5.83 1.84
C ASP A 124 11.85 7.04 1.14
N ILE A 125 12.26 7.33 -0.10
CA ILE A 125 11.68 8.41 -0.92
C ILE A 125 10.19 8.13 -1.20
N ASP A 126 9.86 6.90 -1.59
CA ASP A 126 8.48 6.53 -1.89
C ASP A 126 7.63 6.48 -0.61
N ALA A 127 8.19 5.98 0.51
CA ALA A 127 7.53 5.97 1.81
C ALA A 127 7.23 7.39 2.30
N GLN A 128 8.19 8.32 2.22
CA GLN A 128 7.98 9.71 2.60
C GLN A 128 6.88 10.38 1.78
N TRP A 129 6.80 10.07 0.48
CA TRP A 129 5.72 10.57 -0.36
C TRP A 129 4.35 10.04 0.07
N ILE A 130 4.24 8.75 0.41
CA ILE A 130 2.99 8.18 0.94
C ILE A 130 2.64 8.85 2.27
N LEU A 131 3.61 9.00 3.19
CA LEU A 131 3.40 9.62 4.51
C LEU A 131 2.90 11.06 4.41
N ASN A 132 3.41 11.85 3.46
CA ASN A 132 2.93 13.22 3.23
C ASN A 132 1.49 13.29 2.72
N LEU A 133 0.94 12.16 2.24
CA LEU A 133 -0.42 12.05 1.75
C LEU A 133 -1.36 11.42 2.76
N VAL A 134 -0.90 10.78 3.83
CA VAL A 134 -1.76 10.17 4.86
C VAL A 134 -2.17 11.22 5.87
#